data_AF-A0A068VAG7-F1
#
_entry.id   AF-A0A068VAG7-F1
#
_cell.length_a   1.000
_cell.length_b   1.000
_cell.length_c   1.000
_cell.angle_alpha   90.00
_cell.angle_beta   90.00
_cell.angle_gamma   90.00
#
_symmetry.space_group_name_H-M   'P 1'
#
loop_
_entity.id
_entity.type
_entity.pdbx_description
1 polymer ?
#
loop_
_entity_poly.entity_id
_entity_poly.type
_entity_poly.pdbx_seq_one_letter_code
_entity_poly.pdbx_strand_id
1 'polypeptide(L)'
;MTYKTCFFVKVTAFALLIKCSIRKYEGNLGLLHGAKNKLSTHVYWWIRQAITRPIAKKSKITRLRGSVSELVPRICEANVVLSKRLRKLPTCQEIAEAVKRDILTVGLAPERNRELISLDQLTESIICKTYQREIVAGPDETTPKQW
;
A
#
# COMPACT_ATOMS: atom_id res chain seq x y z
N MET A 1 -3.91 10.46 -2.87
CA MET A 1 -4.01 9.07 -3.38
C MET A 1 -3.35 8.85 -4.76
N THR A 2 -2.30 9.59 -5.13
CA THR A 2 -1.67 9.52 -6.46
C THR A 2 -0.22 9.00 -6.45
N TYR A 3 0.38 8.85 -5.27
CA TYR A 3 1.81 8.52 -5.11
C TYR A 3 2.09 7.00 -5.16
N LYS A 4 1.14 6.14 -4.75
CA LYS A 4 1.35 4.68 -4.72
C LYS A 4 1.28 4.02 -6.10
N THR A 5 0.35 4.44 -6.97
CA THR A 5 0.29 3.96 -8.37
C THR A 5 1.43 4.53 -9.20
N CYS A 6 1.80 5.80 -9.01
CA CYS A 6 2.91 6.42 -9.72
C CYS A 6 4.29 5.84 -9.30
N PHE A 7 4.47 5.47 -8.03
CA PHE A 7 5.70 4.81 -7.57
C PHE A 7 5.84 3.38 -8.08
N PHE A 8 4.74 2.60 -8.10
CA PHE A 8 4.78 1.24 -8.65
C PHE A 8 5.11 1.24 -10.14
N VAL A 9 4.51 2.17 -10.92
CA VAL A 9 4.82 2.37 -12.34
C VAL A 9 6.26 2.85 -12.54
N LYS A 10 6.78 3.76 -11.70
CA LYS A 10 8.18 4.21 -11.75
C LYS A 10 9.17 3.11 -11.40
N VAL A 11 8.90 2.25 -10.43
CA VAL A 11 9.76 1.11 -10.08
C VAL A 11 9.75 0.04 -11.16
N THR A 12 8.61 -0.21 -11.82
CA THR A 12 8.56 -1.10 -12.99
C THR A 12 9.23 -0.49 -14.23
N ALA A 13 9.12 0.83 -14.43
CA ALA A 13 9.80 1.55 -15.50
C ALA A 13 11.33 1.58 -15.29
N PHE A 14 11.79 1.82 -14.05
CA PHE A 14 13.21 1.76 -13.70
C PHE A 14 13.76 0.34 -13.79
N ALA A 15 12.97 -0.67 -13.45
CA ALA A 15 13.31 -2.07 -13.68
C ALA A 15 13.45 -2.41 -15.18
N LEU A 16 12.59 -1.87 -16.05
CA LEU A 16 12.73 -1.97 -17.51
C LEU A 16 13.94 -1.19 -18.03
N LEU A 17 14.26 -0.05 -17.42
CA LEU A 17 15.43 0.77 -17.74
C LEU A 17 16.76 0.11 -17.32
N ILE A 18 16.78 -0.60 -16.19
CA ILE A 18 17.89 -1.47 -15.78
C ILE A 18 18.01 -2.65 -16.75
N LYS A 19 16.89 -3.27 -17.14
CA LYS A 19 16.87 -4.35 -18.14
C LYS A 19 17.40 -3.89 -19.50
N CYS A 20 17.10 -2.65 -19.91
CA CYS A 20 17.60 -2.03 -21.14
C CYS A 20 19.08 -1.58 -21.02
N SER A 21 19.49 -1.12 -19.84
CA SER A 21 20.91 -0.77 -19.57
C SER A 21 21.80 -2.01 -19.62
N ILE A 22 21.35 -3.15 -19.08
CA ILE A 22 22.07 -4.44 -19.20
C ILE A 22 22.21 -4.84 -20.68
N ARG A 23 21.17 -4.60 -21.50
CA ARG A 23 21.19 -4.86 -22.96
C ARG A 23 22.08 -3.90 -23.74
N LYS A 24 22.34 -2.68 -23.25
CA LYS A 24 23.22 -1.69 -23.89
C LYS A 24 24.72 -1.99 -23.71
N TYR A 25 25.10 -2.85 -22.76
CA TYR A 25 26.48 -3.33 -22.61
C TYR A 25 26.88 -4.46 -23.59
N GLU A 26 25.97 -4.89 -24.47
CA GLU A 26 26.18 -5.98 -25.45
C GLU A 26 27.10 -5.62 -26.63
N GLY A 27 27.49 -4.35 -26.78
CA GLY A 27 28.21 -3.89 -27.98
C GLY A 27 29.67 -4.37 -28.12
N ASN A 28 30.43 -4.62 -27.04
CA ASN A 28 31.90 -4.74 -27.12
C ASN A 28 32.56 -5.87 -26.29
N LEU A 29 31.83 -6.92 -25.90
CA LEU A 29 32.35 -7.93 -24.95
C LEU A 29 32.02 -9.38 -25.36
N GLY A 30 32.17 -9.71 -26.65
CA GLY A 30 31.77 -10.99 -27.23
C GLY A 30 32.41 -12.26 -26.64
N LEU A 31 33.51 -12.17 -25.88
CA LEU A 31 34.29 -13.36 -25.47
C LEU A 31 34.22 -13.71 -23.96
N LEU A 32 33.73 -12.82 -23.09
CA LEU A 32 33.66 -13.03 -21.62
C LEU A 32 32.23 -13.36 -21.09
N HIS A 33 31.25 -13.53 -21.98
CA HIS A 33 29.82 -13.42 -21.63
C HIS A 33 29.10 -14.70 -21.19
N GLY A 34 29.67 -15.89 -21.34
CA GLY A 34 29.00 -17.15 -20.96
C GLY A 34 28.64 -17.23 -19.46
N ALA A 35 29.42 -16.57 -18.60
CA ALA A 35 29.21 -16.53 -17.16
C ALA A 35 28.44 -15.29 -16.67
N LYS A 36 28.56 -14.13 -17.34
CA LYS A 36 28.00 -12.85 -16.86
C LYS A 36 26.47 -12.73 -16.98
N ASN A 37 25.86 -13.31 -18.02
CA ASN A 37 24.42 -13.17 -18.25
C ASN A 37 23.53 -13.97 -17.27
N LYS A 38 24.07 -15.08 -16.74
CA LYS A 38 23.39 -15.89 -15.71
C LYS A 38 23.41 -15.19 -14.35
N LEU A 39 24.46 -14.42 -14.06
CA LEU A 39 24.61 -13.68 -12.79
C LEU A 39 23.72 -12.44 -12.74
N SER A 40 23.70 -11.61 -13.78
CA SER A 40 22.92 -10.36 -13.81
C SER A 40 21.40 -10.60 -13.68
N THR A 41 20.89 -11.68 -14.28
CA THR A 41 19.48 -12.08 -14.20
C THR A 41 19.08 -12.54 -12.79
N HIS A 42 19.97 -13.27 -12.10
CA HIS A 42 19.72 -13.76 -10.75
C HIS A 42 19.83 -12.62 -9.73
N VAL A 43 20.87 -11.79 -9.84
CA VAL A 43 21.12 -10.63 -8.99
C VAL A 43 19.96 -9.62 -9.06
N TYR A 44 19.35 -9.43 -10.23
CA TYR A 44 18.17 -8.58 -10.38
C TYR A 44 17.00 -8.98 -9.47
N TRP A 45 16.68 -10.28 -9.38
CA TRP A 45 15.60 -10.77 -8.51
C TRP A 45 15.90 -10.48 -7.04
N TRP A 46 17.15 -10.67 -6.62
CA TRP A 46 17.60 -10.37 -5.25
C TRP A 46 17.56 -8.88 -4.94
N ILE A 47 17.98 -8.00 -5.85
CA ILE A 47 17.89 -6.54 -5.68
C ILE A 47 16.42 -6.10 -5.56
N ARG A 48 15.54 -6.63 -6.43
CA ARG A 48 14.11 -6.31 -6.39
C ARG A 48 13.48 -6.77 -5.08
N GLN A 49 13.82 -7.95 -4.59
CA GLN A 49 13.38 -8.47 -3.30
C GLN A 49 13.89 -7.62 -2.12
N ALA A 50 15.19 -7.28 -2.14
CA ALA A 50 15.84 -6.49 -1.11
C ALA A 50 15.25 -5.08 -0.96
N ILE A 51 14.75 -4.49 -2.05
CA ILE A 51 14.06 -3.19 -2.02
C ILE A 51 12.58 -3.36 -1.64
N THR A 52 11.87 -4.31 -2.24
CA THR A 52 10.41 -4.43 -2.11
C THR A 52 9.99 -4.94 -0.72
N ARG A 53 10.73 -5.90 -0.15
CA ARG A 53 10.41 -6.54 1.13
C ARG A 53 10.42 -5.56 2.32
N PRO A 54 11.44 -4.69 2.52
CA PRO A 54 11.43 -3.73 3.61
C PRO A 54 10.38 -2.62 3.41
N ILE A 55 10.09 -2.21 2.18
CA ILE A 55 9.01 -1.23 1.90
C ILE A 55 7.66 -1.84 2.31
N ALA A 56 7.37 -3.07 1.91
CA ALA A 56 6.15 -3.76 2.33
C ALA A 56 6.06 -3.89 3.87
N LYS A 57 7.18 -4.19 4.54
CA LYS A 57 7.25 -4.36 6.00
C LYS A 57 7.15 -3.05 6.78
N LYS A 58 7.71 -1.93 6.28
CA LYS A 58 7.81 -0.63 6.95
C LYS A 58 6.79 0.41 6.48
N SER A 59 6.02 0.14 5.42
CA SER A 59 5.10 1.12 4.81
C SER A 59 3.95 1.57 5.73
N LYS A 60 3.65 0.84 6.81
CA LYS A 60 2.63 1.19 7.77
C LYS A 60 3.22 1.21 9.17
N ILE A 61 2.84 2.24 9.94
CA ILE A 61 3.20 2.39 11.36
C ILE A 61 2.71 1.16 12.14
N THR A 62 1.45 0.77 11.93
CA THR A 62 0.89 -0.48 12.48
C THR A 62 0.98 -1.60 11.45
N ARG A 63 1.70 -2.68 11.80
CA ARG A 63 1.80 -3.87 10.95
C ARG A 63 0.47 -4.61 10.95
N LEU A 64 -0.21 -4.65 9.81
CA LEU A 64 -1.39 -5.48 9.60
C LEU A 64 -0.99 -6.91 9.21
N ARG A 65 -1.81 -7.90 9.61
CA ARG A 65 -1.60 -9.31 9.26
C ARG A 65 -1.71 -9.49 7.73
N GLY A 66 -0.92 -10.41 7.18
CA GLY A 66 -0.83 -10.69 5.74
C GLY A 66 -2.18 -10.92 5.07
N SER A 67 -3.02 -11.77 5.67
CA SER A 67 -4.36 -12.04 5.15
C SER A 67 -5.24 -10.79 5.06
N VAL A 68 -5.16 -9.85 6.01
CA VAL A 68 -5.95 -8.61 5.96
C VAL A 68 -5.39 -7.65 4.93
N SER A 69 -4.05 -7.53 4.83
CA SER A 69 -3.41 -6.68 3.82
C SER A 69 -3.63 -7.17 2.38
N GLU A 70 -3.81 -8.49 2.18
CA GLU A 70 -4.14 -9.08 0.88
C GLU A 70 -5.62 -8.93 0.51
N LEU A 71 -6.51 -8.82 1.50
CA LEU A 71 -7.96 -8.68 1.26
C LEU A 71 -8.32 -7.31 0.70
N VAL A 72 -7.70 -6.24 1.19
CA VAL A 72 -7.99 -4.87 0.75
C VAL A 72 -7.81 -4.67 -0.77
N PRO A 73 -6.67 -5.03 -1.40
CA PRO A 73 -6.53 -4.84 -2.85
C PRO A 73 -7.54 -5.69 -3.63
N ARG A 74 -7.88 -6.90 -3.16
CA ARG A 74 -8.92 -7.73 -3.78
C ARG A 74 -10.30 -7.07 -3.70
N ILE A 75 -10.64 -6.44 -2.58
CA ILE A 75 -11.88 -5.67 -2.41
C ILE A 75 -11.90 -4.47 -3.38
N CYS A 76 -10.79 -3.75 -3.52
CA CYS A 76 -10.68 -2.64 -4.48
C CYS A 76 -10.83 -3.10 -5.94
N GLU A 77 -10.20 -4.22 -6.30
CA GLU A 77 -10.32 -4.80 -7.65
C GLU A 77 -11.76 -5.26 -7.92
N ALA A 78 -12.37 -5.98 -6.97
CA ALA A 78 -13.77 -6.40 -7.06
C ALA A 78 -14.69 -5.18 -7.21
N ASN A 79 -14.47 -4.10 -6.46
CA ASN A 79 -15.22 -2.85 -6.59
C ASN A 79 -15.12 -2.26 -8.00
N VAL A 80 -13.91 -2.18 -8.57
CA VAL A 80 -13.72 -1.65 -9.92
C VAL A 80 -14.40 -2.52 -10.97
N VAL A 81 -14.29 -3.85 -10.86
CA VAL A 81 -14.90 -4.79 -11.80
C VAL A 81 -16.44 -4.75 -11.71
N LEU A 82 -16.99 -4.79 -10.50
CA LEU A 82 -18.44 -4.75 -10.29
C LEU A 82 -19.03 -3.40 -10.68
N SER A 83 -18.36 -2.29 -10.34
CA SER A 83 -18.79 -0.95 -10.74
C SER A 83 -18.85 -0.81 -12.27
N LYS A 84 -17.88 -1.39 -13.00
CA LYS A 84 -17.91 -1.42 -14.48
C LYS A 84 -19.07 -2.24 -15.03
N ARG A 85 -19.41 -3.38 -14.41
CA ARG A 85 -20.49 -4.27 -14.85
C ARG A 85 -21.87 -3.70 -14.56
N LEU A 86 -22.07 -3.19 -13.34
CA LEU A 86 -23.37 -2.75 -12.82
C LEU A 86 -23.66 -1.27 -13.10
N ARG A 87 -22.65 -0.49 -13.56
CA ARG A 87 -22.71 0.98 -13.72
C ARG A 87 -23.24 1.72 -12.48
N LYS A 88 -23.10 1.11 -11.31
CA LYS A 88 -23.52 1.62 -10.00
C LYS A 88 -22.43 1.37 -8.97
N LEU A 89 -22.56 1.98 -7.79
CA LEU A 89 -21.70 1.65 -6.66
C LEU A 89 -22.08 0.25 -6.16
N PRO A 90 -21.16 -0.73 -6.14
CA PRO A 90 -21.47 -2.09 -5.72
C PRO A 90 -21.74 -2.17 -4.21
N THR A 91 -22.64 -3.06 -3.82
CA THR A 91 -23.02 -3.24 -2.41
C THR A 91 -22.04 -4.16 -1.69
N CYS A 92 -21.89 -4.01 -0.37
CA CYS A 92 -20.99 -4.84 0.45
C CYS A 92 -21.24 -6.35 0.30
N GLN A 93 -22.50 -6.76 0.06
CA GLN A 93 -22.87 -8.15 -0.20
C GLN A 93 -22.30 -8.67 -1.54
N GLU A 94 -22.46 -7.92 -2.63
CA GLU A 94 -21.97 -8.30 -3.96
C GLU A 94 -20.43 -8.42 -3.99
N ILE A 95 -19.75 -7.54 -3.24
CA ILE A 95 -18.30 -7.57 -3.08
C ILE A 95 -17.88 -8.82 -2.28
N ALA A 96 -18.62 -9.15 -1.23
CA ALA A 96 -18.36 -10.33 -0.41
C ALA A 96 -18.51 -11.64 -1.20
N GLU A 97 -19.53 -11.73 -2.06
CA GLU A 97 -19.71 -12.85 -2.99
C GLU A 97 -18.55 -12.96 -3.99
N ALA A 98 -18.13 -11.84 -4.57
CA ALA A 98 -17.01 -11.81 -5.52
C ALA A 98 -15.68 -12.24 -4.88
N VAL A 99 -15.44 -11.86 -3.62
CA VAL A 99 -14.21 -12.18 -2.87
C VAL A 99 -14.31 -13.52 -2.11
N LYS A 100 -15.49 -14.17 -2.10
CA LYS A 100 -15.79 -15.42 -1.37
C LYS A 100 -15.42 -15.33 0.12
N ARG A 101 -15.83 -14.23 0.76
CA ARG A 101 -15.57 -13.96 2.17
C ARG A 101 -16.85 -13.49 2.85
N ASP A 102 -16.83 -13.56 4.18
CA ASP A 102 -17.94 -13.11 4.98
C ASP A 102 -18.10 -11.57 4.93
N ILE A 103 -19.35 -11.10 4.94
CA ILE A 103 -19.71 -9.69 4.77
C ILE A 103 -19.08 -8.84 5.89
N LEU A 104 -19.08 -9.36 7.12
CA LEU A 104 -18.46 -8.70 8.28
C LEU A 104 -16.96 -8.51 8.07
N THR A 105 -16.29 -9.52 7.50
CA THR A 105 -14.85 -9.45 7.23
C THR A 105 -14.53 -8.40 6.16
N VAL A 106 -15.36 -8.30 5.13
CA VAL A 106 -15.20 -7.31 4.05
C VAL A 106 -15.46 -5.89 4.55
N GLY A 107 -16.45 -5.67 5.41
CA GLY A 107 -16.74 -4.37 6.00
C GLY A 107 -15.66 -3.88 6.97
N LEU A 108 -15.12 -4.78 7.80
CA LEU A 108 -14.08 -4.45 8.78
C LEU A 108 -12.67 -4.30 8.17
N ALA A 109 -12.43 -4.88 6.99
CA ALA A 109 -11.10 -4.85 6.36
C ALA A 109 -10.62 -3.42 6.01
N PRO A 110 -11.43 -2.54 5.39
CA PRO A 110 -11.08 -1.13 5.19
C PRO A 110 -10.80 -0.39 6.49
N GLU A 111 -11.58 -0.64 7.55
CA GLU A 111 -11.42 0.03 8.84
C GLU A 111 -10.10 -0.33 9.51
N ARG A 112 -9.79 -1.63 9.55
CA ARG A 112 -8.50 -2.14 10.03
C ARG A 112 -7.34 -1.62 9.19
N ASN A 113 -7.59 -1.28 7.93
CA ASN A 113 -6.57 -0.80 7.01
C ASN A 113 -6.42 0.72 6.97
N ARG A 114 -7.18 1.49 7.78
CA ARG A 114 -7.06 2.94 7.86
C ARG A 114 -5.61 3.33 8.21
N GLU A 115 -5.10 4.34 7.53
CA GLU A 115 -3.81 4.93 7.87
C GLU A 115 -3.98 5.78 9.13
N LEU A 116 -3.01 5.72 10.04
CA LEU A 116 -3.03 6.56 11.23
C LEU A 116 -2.93 8.02 10.80
N ILE A 117 -3.74 8.87 11.43
CA ILE A 117 -3.73 10.31 11.21
C ILE A 117 -2.64 10.89 12.13
N SER A 118 -1.87 11.86 11.62
CA SER A 118 -0.90 12.56 12.45
C SER A 118 -1.64 13.40 13.49
N LEU A 119 -1.20 13.32 14.74
CA LEU A 119 -1.78 14.13 15.81
C LEU A 119 -1.46 15.63 15.63
N ASP A 120 -0.39 15.95 14.89
CA ASP A 120 0.01 17.31 14.52
C ASP A 120 -0.73 17.85 13.29
N GLN A 121 -1.68 17.08 12.73
CA GLN A 121 -2.46 17.55 11.60
C GLN A 121 -3.42 18.66 12.05
N LEU A 122 -3.33 19.82 11.38
CA LEU A 122 -4.27 20.92 11.57
C LEU A 122 -5.65 20.50 11.05
N THR A 123 -6.66 20.66 11.89
CA THR A 123 -8.05 20.53 11.49
C THR A 123 -8.60 21.94 11.35
N GLU A 124 -9.00 22.33 10.13
CA GLU A 124 -9.60 23.64 9.91
C GLU A 124 -11.07 23.58 10.34
N SER A 125 -11.36 24.13 11.52
CA SER A 125 -12.75 24.42 11.92
C SER A 125 -13.10 25.85 11.50
N ILE A 126 -14.39 26.14 11.36
CA ILE A 126 -14.93 27.44 10.93
C ILE A 126 -14.43 28.61 11.81
N ILE A 127 -13.96 28.32 13.02
CA ILE A 127 -13.64 29.32 14.05
C ILE A 127 -12.13 29.42 14.32
N CYS A 128 -11.36 28.33 14.19
CA CYS A 128 -9.90 28.38 14.25
C CYS A 128 -9.22 27.12 13.67
N LYS A 129 -7.91 27.26 13.38
CA LYS A 129 -7.01 26.14 13.08
C LYS A 129 -6.54 25.54 14.40
N THR A 130 -7.08 24.38 14.75
CA THR A 130 -6.69 23.62 15.96
C THR A 130 -5.89 22.39 15.58
N TYR A 131 -4.96 22.02 16.46
CA TYR A 131 -4.23 20.76 16.30
C TYR A 131 -5.11 19.60 16.76
N GLN A 132 -5.00 18.45 16.09
CA GLN A 132 -5.78 17.27 16.49
C GLN A 132 -5.43 16.79 17.92
N ARG A 133 -4.22 17.08 18.42
CA ARG A 133 -3.81 16.89 19.82
C ARG A 133 -4.75 17.56 20.82
N GLU A 134 -5.23 18.75 20.52
CA GLU A 134 -6.01 19.59 21.44
C GLU A 134 -7.46 19.09 21.57
N ILE A 135 -7.93 18.28 20.62
CA ILE A 135 -9.29 17.73 20.60
C ILE A 135 -9.35 16.38 21.33
N VAL A 136 -8.25 15.64 21.38
CA VAL A 136 -8.19 14.33 22.03
C VAL A 136 -8.02 14.54 23.54
N ALA A 137 -9.13 14.46 24.27
CA ALA A 137 -9.10 14.48 25.73
C ALA A 137 -8.21 13.34 26.27
N GLY A 138 -7.31 13.67 27.19
CA GLY A 138 -6.51 12.69 27.90
C GLY A 138 -7.38 11.80 28.80
N PRO A 139 -7.01 10.52 29.00
CA PRO A 139 -7.79 9.61 29.86
C PRO A 139 -7.80 10.01 31.35
N ASP A 140 -7.06 11.04 31.75
CA ASP A 140 -6.82 11.48 33.12
C ASP A 140 -7.46 12.83 33.50
N GLU A 141 -8.15 13.51 32.58
CA GLU A 141 -8.69 14.86 32.85
C GLU A 141 -10.12 14.87 33.44
N THR A 142 -10.77 13.71 33.60
CA THR A 142 -12.18 13.65 34.05
C THR A 142 -12.36 12.89 35.36
N THR A 143 -11.71 13.36 36.42
CA THR A 143 -12.36 13.36 37.75
C THR A 143 -11.67 14.40 38.64
N PRO A 144 -12.30 15.54 38.99
CA PRO A 144 -11.92 16.18 40.23
C PRO A 144 -12.16 15.14 41.32
N LYS A 145 -11.08 14.67 41.97
CA LYS A 145 -11.19 13.79 43.15
C LYS A 145 -12.16 14.47 44.12
N GLN A 146 -13.37 13.94 44.20
CA GLN A 146 -14.29 14.26 45.27
C GLN A 146 -13.61 13.73 46.54
N TRP A 147 -13.19 14.65 47.40
CA TRP A 147 -12.76 14.33 48.75
C TRP A 147 -13.97 13.85 49.56
#